data_AF-A0A9D4GH67-F1
#
_entry.id   AF-A0A9D4GH67-F1
#
_cell.length_a   1.000
_cell.length_b   1.000
_cell.length_c   1.000
_cell.angle_alpha   90.00
_cell.angle_beta   90.00
_cell.angle_gamma   90.00
#
_symmetry.space_group_name_H-M   'P 1'
#
loop_
_entity.id
_entity.type
_entity.pdbx_description
1 polymer ?
#
loop_
_entity_poly.entity_id
_entity_poly.type
_entity_poly.pdbx_seq_one_letter_code
_entity_poly.pdbx_strand_id
1 'polypeptide(L)'
;MDGWMNGWMDGWMDGWMDGWMDGWMDGWMDGWMDGWMDGWMDGWMDGWMDGWMDGWMDGWMDGWMDGWMDGWMNGWMDGWMDGWMDERTDVRMNGQIDGLLDEWIDEWIDGQRVGWMDGQIDGLLDGWVD
;
A
#
# COMPACT_ATOMS: atom_id res chain seq x y z
N MET A 1 36.20 -71.39 50.59
CA MET A 1 36.45 -70.67 49.31
C MET A 1 35.22 -69.90 48.85
N ASP A 2 34.06 -70.09 49.50
CA ASP A 2 32.76 -69.65 48.95
C ASP A 2 32.43 -68.18 49.24
N GLY A 3 32.97 -67.60 50.33
CA GLY A 3 32.73 -66.20 50.68
C GLY A 3 33.42 -65.17 49.77
N TRP A 4 34.52 -65.57 49.10
CA TRP A 4 35.27 -64.68 48.22
C TRP A 4 34.60 -64.56 46.83
N MET A 5 34.05 -65.66 46.32
CA MET A 5 33.26 -65.64 45.07
C MET A 5 31.94 -64.88 45.26
N ASN A 6 31.26 -65.08 46.39
CA ASN A 6 30.00 -64.39 46.67
C ASN A 6 30.22 -62.89 46.83
N GLY A 7 31.20 -62.45 47.63
CA GLY A 7 31.47 -61.01 47.79
C GLY A 7 31.95 -60.32 46.50
N TRP A 8 32.61 -61.06 45.60
CA TRP A 8 33.01 -60.52 44.29
C TRP A 8 31.84 -60.45 43.30
N MET A 9 30.94 -61.45 43.29
CA MET A 9 29.71 -61.39 42.51
C MET A 9 28.79 -60.28 43.01
N ASP A 10 28.55 -60.18 44.31
CA ASP A 10 27.66 -59.19 44.91
C ASP A 10 28.17 -57.77 44.64
N GLY A 11 29.46 -57.49 44.90
CA GLY A 11 30.02 -56.16 44.65
C GLY A 11 30.09 -55.77 43.17
N TRP A 12 30.22 -56.75 42.26
CA TRP A 12 30.17 -56.49 40.83
C TRP A 12 28.74 -56.27 40.33
N MET A 13 27.77 -57.02 40.86
CA MET A 13 26.35 -56.85 40.54
C MET A 13 25.84 -55.50 41.05
N ASP A 14 26.10 -55.17 42.31
CA ASP A 14 25.66 -53.91 42.92
C ASP A 14 26.30 -52.71 42.21
N GLY A 15 27.63 -52.72 42.02
CA GLY A 15 28.32 -51.60 41.37
C GLY A 15 27.94 -51.40 39.90
N TRP A 16 27.64 -52.49 39.17
CA TRP A 16 27.19 -52.40 37.79
C TRP A 16 25.72 -51.97 37.71
N MET A 17 24.86 -52.47 38.59
CA MET A 17 23.44 -52.16 38.61
C MET A 17 23.20 -50.73 39.06
N ASP A 18 23.86 -50.27 40.14
CA ASP A 18 23.78 -48.89 40.61
C ASP A 18 24.38 -47.91 39.59
N GLY A 19 25.59 -48.17 39.09
CA GLY A 19 26.25 -47.27 38.15
C GLY A 19 25.53 -47.17 36.79
N TRP A 20 24.91 -48.26 36.33
CA TRP A 20 24.14 -48.24 35.09
C TRP A 20 22.76 -47.61 35.28
N MET A 21 22.10 -47.88 36.41
CA MET A 21 20.78 -47.33 36.71
C MET A 21 20.87 -45.82 36.98
N ASP A 22 21.82 -45.36 37.79
CA ASP A 22 22.03 -43.93 38.05
C ASP A 22 22.49 -43.21 36.77
N GLY A 23 23.50 -43.72 36.07
CA GLY A 23 24.03 -43.06 34.88
C GLY A 23 23.04 -43.00 33.71
N TRP A 24 22.20 -44.02 33.56
CA TRP A 24 21.16 -44.02 32.53
C TRP A 24 19.97 -43.15 32.92
N MET A 25 19.54 -43.20 34.19
CA MET A 25 18.40 -42.45 34.67
C MET A 25 18.71 -40.95 34.71
N ASP A 26 19.86 -40.55 35.26
CA ASP A 26 20.29 -39.15 35.28
C ASP A 26 20.56 -38.65 33.86
N GLY A 27 21.36 -39.37 33.07
CA GLY A 27 21.76 -38.91 31.74
C GLY A 27 20.59 -38.83 30.75
N TRP A 28 19.62 -39.76 30.83
CA TRP A 28 18.44 -39.73 29.97
C TRP A 28 17.42 -38.69 30.45
N MET A 29 17.20 -38.59 31.76
CA MET A 29 16.24 -37.67 32.33
C MET A 29 16.70 -36.22 32.16
N ASP A 30 17.97 -35.91 32.49
CA ASP A 30 18.53 -34.57 32.30
C ASP A 30 18.60 -34.22 30.80
N GLY A 31 19.17 -35.11 29.97
CA GLY A 31 19.35 -34.82 28.55
C GLY A 31 18.03 -34.69 27.77
N TRP A 32 17.01 -35.46 28.13
CA TRP A 32 15.70 -35.36 27.50
C TRP A 32 14.91 -34.16 28.02
N MET A 33 14.96 -33.91 29.34
CA MET A 33 14.21 -32.81 29.95
C MET A 33 14.81 -31.46 29.53
N ASP A 34 16.13 -31.30 29.58
CA ASP A 34 16.80 -30.07 29.14
C ASP A 34 16.64 -29.89 27.62
N GLY A 35 16.96 -30.91 26.82
CA GLY A 35 16.91 -30.80 25.36
C GLY A 35 15.50 -30.57 24.80
N TRP A 36 14.48 -31.17 25.41
CA TRP A 36 13.09 -30.97 25.00
C TRP A 36 12.53 -29.64 25.51
N MET A 37 12.84 -29.28 26.75
CA MET A 37 12.34 -28.04 27.34
C MET A 37 13.00 -26.82 26.67
N ASP A 38 14.31 -26.82 26.48
CA ASP A 38 15.02 -25.73 25.78
C ASP A 38 14.60 -25.68 24.31
N GLY A 39 14.64 -26.80 23.59
CA GLY A 39 14.33 -26.82 22.17
C GLY A 39 12.87 -26.46 21.84
N TRP A 40 11.92 -26.86 22.70
CA TRP A 40 10.52 -26.51 22.52
C TRP A 40 10.22 -25.08 22.96
N MET A 41 10.79 -24.65 24.10
CA MET A 41 10.56 -23.31 24.62
C MET A 41 11.21 -22.25 23.74
N ASP A 42 12.47 -22.43 23.32
CA ASP A 42 13.16 -21.51 22.41
C ASP A 42 12.50 -21.53 21.03
N GLY A 43 12.29 -22.71 20.44
CA GLY A 43 11.73 -22.81 19.09
C GLY A 43 10.29 -22.30 18.97
N TRP A 44 9.47 -22.50 20.00
CA TRP A 44 8.09 -21.99 20.01
C TRP A 44 8.05 -20.50 20.35
N MET A 45 8.85 -20.05 21.32
CA MET A 45 8.87 -18.66 21.75
C MET A 45 9.47 -17.77 20.65
N ASP A 46 10.61 -18.14 20.07
CA ASP A 46 11.23 -17.39 18.97
C ASP A 46 10.33 -17.44 17.72
N GLY A 47 9.89 -18.63 17.31
CA GLY A 47 9.10 -18.76 16.08
C GLY A 47 7.73 -18.08 16.15
N TRP A 48 7.07 -18.09 17.31
CA TRP A 48 5.79 -17.41 17.49
C TRP A 48 5.97 -15.90 17.69
N MET A 49 6.96 -15.49 18.50
CA MET A 49 7.19 -14.10 18.80
C MET A 49 7.73 -13.36 17.58
N ASP A 50 8.73 -13.89 16.88
CA ASP A 50 9.28 -13.29 15.65
C ASP A 50 8.24 -13.32 14.53
N GLY A 51 7.63 -14.48 14.27
CA GLY A 51 6.67 -14.61 13.16
C GLY A 51 5.41 -13.76 13.34
N TRP A 52 4.92 -13.62 14.57
CA TRP A 52 3.75 -12.78 14.85
C TRP A 52 4.12 -11.29 14.90
N MET A 53 5.26 -10.94 15.50
CA MET A 53 5.68 -9.55 15.63
C MET A 53 6.09 -8.98 14.27
N ASP A 54 6.89 -9.71 13.47
CA ASP A 54 7.27 -9.28 12.12
C ASP A 54 6.06 -9.24 11.20
N GLY A 55 5.25 -10.32 11.15
CA GLY A 55 4.10 -10.38 10.25
C GLY A 55 3.01 -9.34 10.56
N TRP A 56 2.80 -9.04 11.84
CA TRP A 56 1.83 -8.02 12.25
C TRP A 56 2.39 -6.61 12.06
N MET A 57 3.66 -6.37 12.40
CA MET A 57 4.27 -5.05 12.31
C MET A 57 4.50 -4.64 10.87
N ASP A 58 5.04 -5.54 10.02
CA ASP A 58 5.24 -5.27 8.59
C ASP A 58 3.90 -5.16 7.87
N GLY A 59 3.00 -6.12 8.06
CA GLY A 59 1.70 -6.12 7.38
C GLY A 59 0.82 -4.92 7.75
N TRP A 60 0.90 -4.45 8.99
CA TRP A 60 0.14 -3.28 9.45
C TRP A 60 0.81 -1.96 9.07
N MET A 61 2.15 -1.83 9.20
CA MET A 61 2.86 -0.63 8.74
C MET A 61 2.74 -0.48 7.23
N ASP A 62 3.07 -1.50 6.45
CA ASP A 62 3.05 -1.40 4.98
C ASP A 62 1.62 -1.16 4.48
N GLY A 63 0.65 -1.95 4.95
CA GLY A 63 -0.74 -1.81 4.50
C GLY A 63 -1.38 -0.47 4.88
N TRP A 64 -1.06 0.07 6.07
CA TRP A 64 -1.58 1.36 6.50
C TRP A 64 -0.86 2.53 5.84
N MET A 65 0.47 2.46 5.73
CA MET A 65 1.30 3.53 5.19
C MET A 65 1.12 3.65 3.67
N ASP A 66 1.13 2.54 2.94
CA ASP A 66 0.88 2.52 1.50
C ASP A 66 -0.57 2.88 1.19
N GLY A 67 -1.54 2.26 1.88
CA GLY A 67 -2.95 2.55 1.65
C GLY A 67 -3.34 4.00 1.96
N TRP A 68 -2.74 4.59 2.99
CA TRP A 68 -2.99 5.98 3.35
C TRP A 68 -2.23 6.97 2.46
N MET A 69 -0.95 6.73 2.14
CA MET A 69 -0.22 7.58 1.20
C MET A 69 -0.81 7.52 -0.19
N ASP A 70 -1.09 6.34 -0.74
CA ASP A 70 -1.65 6.21 -2.09
C ASP A 70 -3.07 6.77 -2.14
N GLY A 71 -3.91 6.46 -1.15
CA GLY A 71 -5.28 6.96 -1.12
C GLY A 71 -5.36 8.49 -0.98
N TRP A 72 -4.50 9.07 -0.13
CA TRP A 72 -4.48 10.51 0.10
C TRP A 72 -3.80 11.26 -1.05
N MET A 73 -2.66 10.76 -1.54
CA MET A 73 -1.89 11.43 -2.58
C MET A 73 -2.57 11.34 -3.94
N ASN A 74 -3.11 10.17 -4.31
CA ASN A 74 -3.86 10.02 -5.56
C ASN A 74 -5.20 10.76 -5.47
N GLY A 75 -5.95 10.58 -4.39
CA GLY A 75 -7.25 11.26 -4.22
C GLY A 75 -7.14 12.78 -4.20
N TRP A 76 -6.07 13.33 -3.61
CA TRP A 76 -5.84 14.77 -3.57
C TRP A 76 -5.25 15.30 -4.87
N MET A 77 -4.29 14.61 -5.49
CA MET A 77 -3.76 15.02 -6.80
C MET A 77 -4.84 14.95 -7.87
N ASP A 78 -5.55 13.83 -8.00
CA ASP A 78 -6.57 13.65 -9.04
C ASP A 78 -7.71 14.64 -8.82
N GLY A 79 -8.25 14.74 -7.60
CA GLY A 79 -9.34 15.67 -7.31
C GLY A 79 -8.97 17.15 -7.47
N TRP A 80 -7.73 17.52 -7.16
CA TRP A 80 -7.27 18.91 -7.34
C TRP A 80 -6.93 19.19 -8.80
N MET A 81 -6.30 18.26 -9.51
CA MET A 81 -5.90 18.44 -10.90
C MET A 81 -7.12 18.43 -11.83
N ASP A 82 -8.07 17.51 -11.62
CA ASP A 82 -9.32 17.44 -12.37
C ASP A 82 -10.18 18.68 -12.09
N GLY A 83 -10.39 19.05 -10.83
CA GLY A 83 -11.18 20.23 -10.48
C GLY A 83 -10.59 21.53 -11.04
N TRP A 84 -9.27 21.68 -11.01
CA TRP A 84 -8.59 22.88 -11.51
C TRP A 84 -8.49 22.90 -13.04
N MET A 85 -8.36 21.74 -13.70
CA MET A 85 -8.42 21.64 -15.16
C MET A 85 -9.83 21.88 -15.67
N ASP A 86 -10.86 21.26 -15.09
CA ASP A 86 -12.25 21.43 -15.54
C ASP A 86 -12.69 22.88 -15.41
N GLU A 87 -12.48 23.50 -14.25
CA GLU A 87 -12.91 24.89 -14.02
C GLU A 87 -12.17 25.87 -14.94
N ARG A 88 -10.89 25.62 -15.22
CA ARG A 88 -10.11 26.49 -16.11
C ARG A 88 -10.43 26.25 -17.59
N THR A 89 -10.77 25.02 -17.98
CA THR A 89 -11.06 24.68 -19.37
C THR A 89 -12.47 25.13 -19.73
N ASP A 90 -13.47 24.87 -18.87
CA ASP A 90 -14.84 25.30 -19.09
C ASP A 90 -14.97 26.82 -19.07
N VAL A 91 -14.44 27.49 -18.04
CA VAL A 91 -14.60 28.95 -17.92
C VAL A 91 -13.88 29.67 -19.05
N ARG A 92 -12.69 29.21 -19.45
CA ARG A 92 -11.90 29.87 -20.47
C ARG A 92 -12.36 29.50 -21.88
N MET A 93 -12.62 28.23 -22.20
CA MET A 93 -13.06 27.87 -23.54
C MET A 93 -14.48 28.34 -23.80
N ASN A 94 -15.43 28.09 -22.89
CA ASN A 94 -16.81 28.51 -23.12
C ASN A 94 -16.93 30.03 -23.12
N GLY A 95 -16.31 30.72 -22.14
CA GLY A 95 -16.35 32.19 -22.11
C GLY A 95 -15.69 32.87 -23.31
N GLN A 96 -14.61 32.30 -23.86
CA GLN A 96 -13.95 32.86 -25.04
C GLN A 96 -14.69 32.52 -26.34
N ILE A 97 -15.21 31.30 -26.48
CA ILE A 97 -15.94 30.89 -27.68
C ILE A 97 -17.30 31.60 -27.73
N ASP A 98 -18.02 31.65 -26.62
CA ASP A 98 -19.33 32.32 -26.54
C ASP A 98 -19.17 33.82 -26.78
N GLY A 99 -18.19 34.47 -26.14
CA GLY A 99 -17.94 35.90 -26.36
C GLY A 99 -17.52 36.25 -27.79
N LEU A 100 -16.68 35.43 -28.43
CA LEU A 100 -16.27 35.64 -29.82
C LEU A 100 -17.38 35.35 -30.82
N LEU A 101 -18.22 34.34 -30.55
CA LEU A 101 -19.39 34.06 -31.39
C LEU A 101 -20.42 35.18 -31.27
N ASP A 102 -20.70 35.66 -30.05
CA ASP A 102 -21.66 36.75 -29.83
C ASP A 102 -21.19 38.06 -30.48
N GLU A 103 -19.93 38.47 -30.26
CA GLU A 103 -19.38 39.68 -30.92
C GLU A 103 -19.36 39.55 -32.45
N TRP A 104 -18.93 38.40 -32.98
CA TRP A 104 -18.83 38.21 -34.42
C TRP A 104 -20.20 38.17 -35.10
N ILE A 105 -21.20 37.57 -34.45
CA ILE A 105 -22.59 37.53 -34.94
C ILE A 105 -23.18 38.94 -34.89
N ASP A 106 -22.98 39.69 -33.82
CA ASP A 106 -23.50 41.05 -33.67
C ASP A 106 -22.88 42.01 -34.69
N GLU A 107 -21.55 42.03 -34.84
CA GLU A 107 -20.88 42.88 -35.83
C GLU A 107 -21.22 42.50 -37.27
N TRP A 108 -21.33 41.20 -37.57
CA TRP A 108 -21.66 40.74 -38.92
C TRP A 108 -23.10 41.10 -39.30
N ILE A 109 -24.05 40.95 -38.38
CA ILE A 109 -25.46 41.30 -38.60
C ILE A 109 -25.64 42.82 -38.71
N ASP A 110 -25.01 43.61 -37.83
CA ASP A 110 -25.12 45.07 -37.87
C ASP A 110 -24.38 45.66 -39.08
N GLY A 111 -23.20 45.14 -39.42
CA GLY A 111 -22.43 45.58 -40.58
C GLY A 111 -23.13 45.29 -41.91
N GLN A 112 -23.78 44.12 -42.05
CA GLN A 112 -24.58 43.80 -43.24
C GLN A 112 -25.82 44.68 -43.35
N ARG A 113 -26.50 44.97 -42.23
CA ARG A 113 -27.73 45.76 -42.23
C ARG A 113 -27.47 47.24 -42.52
N VAL A 114 -26.39 47.81 -41.98
CA VAL A 114 -26.01 49.22 -42.20
C VAL A 114 -25.37 49.41 -43.57
N GLY A 115 -24.41 48.56 -43.96
CA GLY A 115 -23.74 48.68 -45.25
C GLY A 115 -24.65 48.45 -46.47
N TRP A 116 -25.66 47.59 -46.33
CA TRP A 116 -26.64 47.36 -47.40
C TRP A 116 -27.66 48.50 -47.53
N MET A 117 -28.04 49.15 -46.41
CA MET A 117 -28.91 50.34 -46.45
C MET A 117 -28.19 51.55 -47.06
N ASP A 118 -26.94 51.83 -46.64
CA ASP A 118 -26.20 52.99 -47.14
C ASP A 118 -25.80 52.81 -48.62
N GLY A 119 -25.30 51.62 -49.00
CA GLY A 119 -24.87 51.35 -50.38
C GLY A 119 -26.01 51.32 -51.41
N GLN A 120 -27.23 50.91 -51.01
CA GLN A 120 -28.39 50.98 -51.91
C GLN A 120 -28.94 52.40 -52.07
N ILE A 121 -28.88 53.23 -51.02
CA ILE A 121 -29.37 54.61 -51.06
C ILE A 121 -28.42 55.48 -51.90
N ASP A 122 -27.11 55.32 -51.72
CA ASP A 122 -26.10 56.10 -52.44
C ASP A 122 -26.02 55.71 -53.92
N GLY A 123 -26.06 54.40 -54.23
CA GLY A 123 -26.08 53.92 -55.62
C GLY A 123 -27.36 54.27 -56.39
N LEU A 124 -28.49 54.46 -55.69
CA LEU A 124 -29.72 54.97 -56.30
C LEU A 124 -29.69 56.49 -56.51
N LEU A 125 -28.93 57.25 -55.73
CA LEU A 125 -28.81 58.71 -55.91
C LEU A 125 -27.82 59.07 -57.02
N ASP A 126 -26.70 58.34 -57.13
CA ASP A 126 -25.67 58.62 -58.15
C ASP A 126 -26.08 58.19 -59.57
N GLY A 127 -27.04 57.26 -59.70
CA GLY A 127 -27.57 56.83 -61.00
C GLY A 127 -28.62 57.77 -61.64
N TRP A 128 -29.05 58.83 -60.93
CA TRP A 128 -30.05 59.80 -61.42
C TRP A 128 -29.45 61.14 -61.85
N VAL A 129 -28.13 61.34 -61.70
CA VAL A 129 -27.45 62.63 -61.96
C VAL A 129 -26.62 62.65 -63.25
N ASP A 130 -26.62 61.58 -64.05
CA ASP A 130 -26.13 61.60 -65.44
C ASP A 130 -27.24 61.86 -66.47
#